data_AF-A0A378MWM5-F1
#
_entry.id   AF-A0A378MWM5-F1
#
_cell.length_a   1.000
_cell.length_b   1.000
_cell.length_c   1.000
_cell.angle_alpha   90.00
_cell.angle_beta   90.00
_cell.angle_gamma   90.00
#
_symmetry.space_group_name_H-M   'P 1'
#
loop_
_entity.id
_entity.type
_entity.pdbx_description
1 polymer ?
#
loop_
_entity_poly.entity_id
_entity_poly.type
_entity_poly.pdbx_seq_one_letter_code
_entity_poly.pdbx_strand_id
1 'polypeptide(L)'
;MDSSTDAINGSQLYAAYTEIDGLNTKVNELSNGALTFVDDAGTEIVRKLGTSLNVKGGADATILTDNNIGVVATDANTLTVKLAKDIDLTPAGSVAVGNSKLNNNGLTINNGPSVTMTGVDAGKLKITNVADGDISPISADAVNGSQLYDTANTIATALGGNSSVNANGAVSAQAILWLMALLQMKLVKRSIM
;
A
#
# COMPACT_ATOMS: atom_id res chain seq x y z
N MET A 1 -51.53 31.62 36.91
CA MET A 1 -50.37 32.22 37.59
C MET A 1 -50.40 33.75 37.55
N ASP A 2 -51.06 34.38 36.57
CA ASP A 2 -51.12 35.85 36.42
C ASP A 2 -52.33 36.52 37.13
N SER A 3 -52.72 36.04 38.32
CA SER A 3 -53.92 36.53 39.03
C SER A 3 -53.75 36.67 40.54
N SER A 4 -52.54 36.52 41.07
CA SER A 4 -52.30 36.73 42.50
C SER A 4 -52.28 38.23 42.82
N THR A 5 -53.15 38.67 43.72
CA THR A 5 -53.15 40.04 44.27
C THR A 5 -52.61 40.10 45.69
N ASP A 6 -52.20 38.97 46.26
CA ASP A 6 -51.68 38.88 47.62
C ASP A 6 -50.32 39.59 47.73
N ALA A 7 -50.13 40.34 48.82
CA ALA A 7 -48.85 40.99 49.10
C ALA A 7 -47.80 39.96 49.54
N ILE A 8 -46.58 40.07 49.00
CA ILE A 8 -45.41 39.30 49.47
C ILE A 8 -44.81 39.92 50.73
N ASN A 9 -44.37 39.09 51.68
CA ASN A 9 -43.64 39.54 52.86
C ASN A 9 -42.11 39.48 52.64
N GLY A 10 -41.35 40.09 53.55
CA GLY A 10 -39.88 40.17 53.43
C GLY A 10 -39.17 38.82 53.47
N SER A 11 -39.68 37.83 54.20
CA SER A 11 -39.06 36.50 54.25
C SER A 11 -39.29 35.69 52.97
N GLN A 12 -40.45 35.85 52.32
CA GLN A 12 -40.72 35.28 50.99
C GLN A 12 -39.79 35.87 49.94
N LEU A 13 -39.58 37.20 49.95
CA LEU A 13 -38.65 37.86 49.02
C LEU A 13 -37.19 37.43 49.26
N TYR A 14 -36.75 37.36 50.52
CA TYR A 14 -35.40 36.92 50.87
C TYR A 14 -35.13 35.45 50.46
N ALA A 15 -36.12 34.57 50.64
CA ALA A 15 -36.02 33.18 50.19
C ALA A 15 -35.82 33.10 48.67
N ALA A 16 -36.62 33.86 47.89
CA ALA A 16 -36.45 33.94 46.44
C ALA A 16 -35.08 34.50 46.03
N TYR A 17 -34.58 35.54 46.70
CA TYR A 17 -33.24 36.07 46.46
C TYR A 17 -32.14 35.05 46.71
N THR A 18 -32.26 34.27 47.79
CA THR A 18 -31.29 33.24 48.14
C THR A 18 -31.27 32.12 47.10
N GLU A 19 -32.44 31.72 46.59
CA GLU A 19 -32.53 30.76 45.49
C GLU A 19 -31.88 31.30 44.20
N ILE A 20 -32.17 32.55 43.83
CA ILE A 20 -31.60 33.20 42.65
C ILE A 20 -30.07 33.32 42.76
N ASP A 21 -29.55 33.70 43.93
CA ASP A 21 -28.11 33.79 44.17
C ASP A 21 -27.43 32.41 44.06
N GLY A 22 -28.07 31.38 44.61
CA GLY A 22 -27.64 29.99 44.44
C GLY A 22 -27.64 29.54 42.98
N LEU A 23 -28.64 29.96 42.20
CA LEU A 23 -28.70 29.69 40.75
C LEU A 23 -27.57 30.42 40.01
N ASN A 24 -27.32 31.70 40.31
CA ASN A 24 -26.24 32.47 39.71
C ASN A 24 -24.88 31.82 39.96
N THR A 25 -24.66 31.31 41.17
CA THR A 25 -23.44 30.58 41.52
C THR A 25 -23.26 29.33 40.64
N LYS A 26 -24.29 28.47 40.56
CA LYS A 26 -24.25 27.26 39.74
C LYS A 26 -24.03 27.55 38.24
N VAL A 27 -24.64 28.62 37.74
CA VAL A 27 -24.43 29.06 36.34
C VAL A 27 -22.99 29.49 36.10
N ASN A 28 -22.39 30.21 37.06
CA ASN A 28 -20.99 30.61 36.97
C ASN A 28 -20.04 29.42 37.06
N GLU A 29 -20.33 28.42 37.89
CA GLU A 29 -19.56 27.17 37.96
C GLU A 29 -19.61 26.40 36.64
N LEU A 30 -20.80 26.25 36.03
CA LEU A 30 -20.95 25.57 34.74
C LEU A 30 -20.22 26.32 33.62
N SER A 31 -20.33 27.65 33.58
CA SER A 31 -19.66 28.50 32.59
C SER A 31 -18.13 28.42 32.70
N ASN A 32 -17.61 28.30 33.92
CA ASN A 32 -16.19 28.13 34.17
C ASN A 32 -15.72 26.66 34.19
N GLY A 33 -16.64 25.71 34.14
CA GLY A 33 -16.38 24.28 34.11
C GLY A 33 -15.59 23.89 32.87
N ALA A 34 -14.67 22.94 33.06
CA ALA A 34 -13.82 22.40 32.02
C ALA A 34 -14.44 21.16 31.37
N LEU A 35 -14.43 21.12 30.05
CA LEU A 35 -14.46 19.90 29.26
C LEU A 35 -13.02 19.53 28.94
N THR A 36 -12.56 18.40 29.48
CA THR A 36 -11.19 17.91 29.27
C THR A 36 -11.20 16.76 28.28
N PHE A 37 -10.37 16.88 27.24
CA PHE A 37 -10.10 15.82 26.28
C PHE A 37 -8.66 15.36 26.50
N VAL A 38 -8.40 14.06 26.47
CA VAL A 38 -7.07 13.51 26.73
C VAL A 38 -6.58 12.85 25.45
N ASP A 39 -5.33 13.11 25.07
CA ASP A 39 -4.69 12.43 23.93
C ASP A 39 -4.04 11.10 24.36
N ASP A 40 -3.47 10.38 23.39
CA ASP A 40 -2.83 9.08 23.63
C ASP A 40 -1.59 9.18 24.55
N ALA A 41 -1.00 10.37 24.71
CA ALA A 41 0.13 10.61 25.61
C ALA A 41 -0.34 11.04 27.03
N GLY A 42 -1.64 11.16 27.26
CA GLY A 42 -2.21 11.63 28.53
C GLY A 42 -2.27 13.16 28.65
N THR A 43 -1.99 13.90 27.56
CA THR A 43 -2.05 15.36 27.57
C THR A 43 -3.49 15.83 27.62
N GLU A 44 -3.80 16.68 28.61
CA GLU A 44 -5.12 17.28 28.75
C GLU A 44 -5.29 18.51 27.86
N ILE A 45 -6.34 18.48 27.05
CA ILE A 45 -6.84 19.59 26.24
C ILE A 45 -8.12 20.10 26.90
N VAL A 46 -8.01 21.20 27.62
CA VAL A 46 -9.12 21.81 28.37
C VAL A 46 -9.87 22.82 27.51
N ARG A 47 -11.20 22.76 27.50
CA ARG A 47 -12.10 23.72 26.87
C ARG A 47 -13.17 24.17 27.85
N LYS A 48 -13.46 25.47 27.87
CA LYS A 48 -14.62 25.99 28.59
C LYS A 48 -15.88 25.85 27.74
N LEU A 49 -17.05 25.82 28.38
CA LEU A 49 -18.32 25.82 27.68
C LEU A 49 -18.39 27.03 26.72
N GLY A 50 -18.83 26.80 25.49
CA GLY A 50 -18.91 27.83 24.45
C GLY A 50 -17.61 28.09 23.68
N THR A 51 -16.52 27.37 23.96
CA THR A 51 -15.28 27.45 23.17
C THR A 51 -15.16 26.29 22.17
N SER A 52 -14.43 26.50 21.08
CA SER A 52 -14.24 25.47 20.05
C SER A 52 -13.09 24.51 20.38
N LEU A 53 -13.30 23.22 20.11
CA LEU A 53 -12.25 22.22 19.95
C LEU A 53 -12.02 21.98 18.45
N ASN A 54 -10.81 22.23 17.98
CA ASN A 54 -10.46 21.92 16.59
C ASN A 54 -9.85 20.52 16.51
N VAL A 55 -10.44 19.66 15.66
CA VAL A 55 -9.89 18.36 15.27
C VAL A 55 -9.68 18.38 13.76
N LYS A 56 -8.43 18.43 13.31
CA LYS A 56 -8.08 18.60 11.88
C LYS A 56 -7.08 17.53 11.43
N GLY A 57 -7.40 16.84 10.33
CA GLY A 57 -6.52 15.84 9.70
C GLY A 57 -5.57 16.39 8.63
N GLY A 58 -5.66 17.68 8.30
CA GLY A 58 -4.74 18.36 7.37
C GLY A 58 -5.02 18.16 5.87
N ALA A 59 -5.87 17.22 5.48
CA ALA A 59 -6.30 17.02 4.09
C ALA A 59 -7.40 18.00 3.66
N ASP A 60 -7.51 18.24 2.35
CA ASP A 60 -8.64 18.97 1.76
C ASP A 60 -9.94 18.18 1.96
N ALA A 61 -11.01 18.87 2.37
CA ALA A 61 -12.30 18.24 2.66
C ALA A 61 -12.94 17.59 1.43
N THR A 62 -12.56 18.00 0.22
CA THR A 62 -13.10 17.50 -1.05
C THR A 62 -12.50 16.16 -1.50
N ILE A 63 -11.43 15.71 -0.85
CA ILE A 63 -10.73 14.46 -1.18
C ILE A 63 -10.78 13.44 -0.03
N LEU A 64 -11.65 13.66 0.95
CA LEU A 64 -11.86 12.73 2.05
C LEU A 64 -12.71 11.54 1.59
N THR A 65 -12.49 10.42 2.26
CA THR A 65 -13.25 9.18 2.07
C THR A 65 -14.10 8.92 3.31
N ASP A 66 -15.29 8.39 3.11
CA ASP A 66 -16.17 7.98 4.21
C ASP A 66 -15.82 6.58 4.74
N ASN A 67 -16.31 6.26 5.92
CA ASN A 67 -16.37 4.91 6.51
C ASN A 67 -15.03 4.20 6.81
N ASN A 68 -13.88 4.76 6.43
CA ASN A 68 -12.57 4.17 6.72
C ASN A 68 -12.13 4.28 8.19
N ILE A 69 -12.78 5.17 8.96
CA ILE A 69 -12.48 5.40 10.38
C ILE A 69 -13.71 5.07 11.22
N GLY A 70 -13.57 4.09 12.11
CA GLY A 70 -14.56 3.73 13.10
C GLY A 70 -14.21 4.29 14.49
N VAL A 71 -15.24 4.57 15.29
CA VAL A 71 -15.08 5.03 16.68
C VAL A 71 -15.88 4.12 17.59
N VAL A 72 -15.25 3.60 18.65
CA VAL A 72 -15.89 2.70 19.61
C VAL A 72 -15.54 3.08 21.04
N ALA A 73 -16.51 3.06 21.94
CA ALA A 73 -16.23 3.15 23.37
C ALA A 73 -15.51 1.88 23.83
N THR A 74 -14.37 2.03 24.49
CA THR A 74 -13.64 0.91 25.09
C THR A 74 -13.87 0.78 26.60
N ASP A 75 -14.22 1.89 27.24
CA ASP A 75 -14.58 1.97 28.66
C ASP A 75 -15.46 3.22 28.91
N ALA A 76 -15.64 3.60 30.18
CA ALA A 76 -16.47 4.73 30.58
C ALA A 76 -15.97 6.09 30.06
N ASN A 77 -14.68 6.24 29.80
CA ASN A 77 -14.03 7.51 29.49
C ASN A 77 -13.30 7.52 28.14
N THR A 78 -13.14 6.37 27.48
CA THR A 78 -12.32 6.24 26.27
C THR A 78 -13.15 5.89 25.04
N LEU A 79 -13.01 6.70 23.99
CA LEU A 79 -13.38 6.36 22.62
C LEU A 79 -12.10 6.03 21.83
N THR A 80 -11.99 4.81 21.33
CA THR A 80 -10.87 4.43 20.45
C THR A 80 -11.24 4.67 19.00
N VAL A 81 -10.39 5.40 18.29
CA VAL A 81 -10.44 5.58 16.84
C VAL A 81 -9.70 4.42 16.16
N LYS A 82 -10.34 3.76 15.19
CA LYS A 82 -9.81 2.57 14.51
C LYS A 82 -9.96 2.72 13.01
N LEU A 83 -9.05 2.10 12.27
CA LEU A 83 -9.23 1.86 10.85
C LEU A 83 -10.25 0.74 10.63
N ALA A 84 -11.03 0.84 9.55
CA ALA A 84 -11.81 -0.28 9.03
C ALA A 84 -10.85 -1.43 8.63
N LYS A 85 -11.34 -2.68 8.67
CA LYS A 85 -10.54 -3.83 8.21
C LYS A 85 -10.25 -3.74 6.72
N ASP A 86 -11.27 -3.33 5.97
CA ASP A 86 -11.20 -3.04 4.56
C ASP A 86 -11.18 -1.52 4.39
N ILE A 87 -10.07 -0.99 3.89
CA ILE A 87 -9.90 0.43 3.61
C ILE A 87 -10.23 0.68 2.14
N ASP A 88 -11.31 1.40 1.90
CA ASP A 88 -11.72 1.81 0.57
C ASP A 88 -11.37 3.27 0.34
N LEU A 89 -10.32 3.51 -0.43
CA LEU A 89 -9.89 4.87 -0.77
C LEU A 89 -10.66 5.46 -1.97
N THR A 90 -11.66 4.75 -2.49
CA THR A 90 -12.37 5.03 -3.74
C THR A 90 -11.44 4.96 -4.97
N PRO A 91 -11.98 5.03 -6.21
CA PRO A 91 -11.14 5.06 -7.42
C PRO A 91 -10.20 6.28 -7.50
N ALA A 92 -10.48 7.36 -6.78
CA ALA A 92 -9.67 8.57 -6.77
C ALA A 92 -8.52 8.53 -5.75
N GLY A 93 -8.61 7.67 -4.73
CA GLY A 93 -7.63 7.61 -3.67
C GLY A 93 -6.39 6.78 -4.01
N SER A 94 -5.40 6.84 -3.14
CA SER A 94 -4.15 6.08 -3.27
C SER A 94 -3.40 5.97 -1.96
N VAL A 95 -2.57 4.94 -1.85
CA VAL A 95 -1.54 4.83 -0.81
C VAL A 95 -0.17 5.11 -1.45
N ALA A 96 0.60 6.02 -0.88
CA ALA A 96 1.95 6.33 -1.32
C ALA A 96 2.98 6.03 -0.22
N VAL A 97 4.03 5.30 -0.56
CA VAL A 97 5.15 4.97 0.35
C VAL A 97 6.47 5.18 -0.39
N GLY A 98 7.10 6.32 -0.14
CA GLY A 98 8.28 6.75 -0.90
C GLY A 98 8.00 6.81 -2.39
N ASN A 99 8.73 6.01 -3.19
CA ASN A 99 8.55 5.93 -4.64
C ASN A 99 7.39 5.02 -5.09
N SER A 100 6.76 4.29 -4.16
CA SER A 100 5.70 3.34 -4.47
C SER A 100 4.33 3.99 -4.33
N LYS A 101 3.44 3.69 -5.26
CA LYS A 101 2.03 4.12 -5.24
C LYS A 101 1.11 2.96 -5.58
N LEU A 102 0.12 2.72 -4.72
CA LEU A 102 -1.01 1.83 -4.96
C LEU A 102 -2.27 2.68 -5.18
N ASN A 103 -2.95 2.49 -6.30
CA ASN A 103 -4.20 3.18 -6.62
C ASN A 103 -5.10 2.31 -7.51
N ASN A 104 -6.16 2.88 -8.06
CA ASN A 104 -7.11 2.20 -8.94
C ASN A 104 -6.48 1.55 -10.20
N ASN A 105 -5.27 1.96 -10.60
CA ASN A 105 -4.59 1.37 -11.75
C ASN A 105 -3.69 0.18 -11.37
N GLY A 106 -3.37 0.01 -10.08
CA GLY A 106 -2.47 -1.02 -9.55
C GLY A 106 -1.29 -0.44 -8.74
N LEU A 107 -0.18 -1.17 -8.72
CA LEU A 107 1.06 -0.81 -8.03
C LEU A 107 2.09 -0.28 -9.02
N THR A 108 2.61 0.92 -8.77
CA THR A 108 3.71 1.52 -9.53
C THR A 108 4.86 1.89 -8.60
N ILE A 109 6.09 1.59 -9.01
CA ILE A 109 7.32 2.10 -8.37
C ILE A 109 7.95 3.10 -9.34
N ASN A 110 8.13 4.35 -8.92
CA ASN A 110 8.74 5.37 -9.76
C ASN A 110 10.17 4.95 -10.16
N ASN A 111 10.49 5.02 -11.46
CA ASN A 111 11.74 4.52 -12.06
C ASN A 111 12.02 3.02 -11.78
N GLY A 112 10.99 2.21 -11.56
CA GLY A 112 11.11 0.79 -11.26
C GLY A 112 10.00 -0.06 -11.89
N PRO A 113 9.81 -1.29 -11.39
CA PRO A 113 8.75 -2.18 -11.85
C PRO A 113 7.35 -1.64 -11.58
N SER A 114 6.36 -2.18 -12.30
CA SER A 114 4.95 -1.94 -12.04
C SER A 114 4.10 -3.18 -12.30
N VAL A 115 2.96 -3.25 -11.59
CA VAL A 115 1.90 -4.24 -11.79
C VAL A 115 0.60 -3.47 -11.89
N THR A 116 0.04 -3.40 -13.09
CA THR A 116 -1.14 -2.59 -13.38
C THR A 116 -2.18 -3.39 -14.14
N MET A 117 -3.36 -2.81 -14.37
CA MET A 117 -4.40 -3.43 -15.20
C MET A 117 -3.94 -3.75 -16.63
N THR A 118 -2.88 -3.11 -17.13
CA THR A 118 -2.32 -3.39 -18.47
C THR A 118 -1.25 -4.49 -18.47
N GLY A 119 -0.86 -4.99 -17.29
CA GLY A 119 0.13 -6.06 -17.14
C GLY A 119 1.28 -5.70 -16.18
N VAL A 120 2.36 -6.46 -16.29
CA VAL A 120 3.57 -6.34 -15.48
C VAL A 120 4.69 -5.74 -16.32
N ASP A 121 5.30 -4.66 -15.84
CA ASP A 121 6.55 -4.11 -16.39
C ASP A 121 7.68 -4.35 -15.38
N ALA A 122 8.74 -5.03 -15.80
CA ALA A 122 9.92 -5.30 -14.96
C ALA A 122 10.85 -4.09 -14.81
N GLY A 123 10.59 -2.96 -15.48
CA GLY A 123 11.39 -1.75 -15.36
C GLY A 123 12.82 -1.93 -15.85
N LYS A 124 13.03 -2.77 -16.89
CA LYS A 124 14.36 -3.18 -17.40
C LYS A 124 15.24 -3.91 -16.37
N LEU A 125 14.64 -4.46 -15.32
CA LEU A 125 15.32 -5.30 -14.34
C LEU A 125 15.17 -6.78 -14.69
N LYS A 126 16.06 -7.60 -14.14
CA LYS A 126 15.92 -9.06 -14.21
C LYS A 126 14.78 -9.51 -13.30
N ILE A 127 13.95 -10.42 -13.80
CA ILE A 127 13.02 -11.19 -12.96
C ILE A 127 13.77 -12.45 -12.52
N THR A 128 14.05 -12.56 -11.22
CA THR A 128 14.81 -13.66 -10.62
C THR A 128 13.89 -14.60 -9.85
N ASN A 129 14.36 -15.81 -9.52
CA ASN A 129 13.59 -16.84 -8.80
C ASN A 129 12.32 -17.30 -9.53
N VAL A 130 12.40 -17.35 -10.86
CA VAL A 130 11.35 -17.95 -11.70
C VAL A 130 11.56 -19.45 -11.69
N ALA A 131 10.60 -20.21 -11.16
CA ALA A 131 10.58 -21.66 -11.24
C ALA A 131 10.48 -22.12 -12.70
N ASP A 132 10.80 -23.39 -12.97
CA ASP A 132 10.61 -23.94 -14.33
C ASP A 132 9.12 -23.88 -14.69
N GLY A 133 8.81 -23.25 -15.82
CA GLY A 133 7.46 -23.19 -16.36
C GLY A 133 7.11 -24.44 -17.17
N ASP A 134 5.84 -24.78 -17.31
CA ASP A 134 5.47 -25.91 -18.15
C ASP A 134 5.83 -25.64 -19.62
N ILE A 135 6.40 -26.64 -20.31
CA ILE A 135 6.71 -26.56 -21.74
C ILE A 135 5.68 -27.40 -22.51
N SER A 136 4.65 -26.73 -23.01
CA SER A 136 3.60 -27.35 -23.82
C SER A 136 3.02 -26.35 -24.84
N PRO A 137 2.30 -26.82 -25.89
CA PRO A 137 1.73 -25.93 -26.91
C PRO A 137 0.72 -24.89 -26.40
N ILE A 138 0.20 -25.06 -25.19
CA ILE A 138 -0.80 -24.17 -24.58
C ILE A 138 -0.29 -23.49 -23.31
N SER A 139 1.00 -23.65 -22.98
CA SER A 139 1.57 -23.07 -21.75
C SER A 139 1.52 -21.55 -21.78
N ALA A 140 1.20 -20.97 -20.62
CA ALA A 140 1.25 -19.54 -20.35
C ALA A 140 2.30 -19.18 -19.29
N ASP A 141 3.11 -20.16 -18.88
CA ASP A 141 4.12 -19.96 -17.84
C ASP A 141 5.33 -19.19 -18.40
N ALA A 142 5.96 -18.41 -17.53
CA ALA A 142 7.27 -17.85 -17.83
C ALA A 142 8.32 -18.96 -17.82
N VAL A 143 9.16 -19.03 -18.86
CA VAL A 143 10.34 -19.90 -18.87
C VAL A 143 11.53 -19.18 -18.26
N ASN A 144 12.34 -19.91 -17.50
CA ASN A 144 13.56 -19.37 -16.91
C ASN A 144 14.80 -19.71 -17.75
N GLY A 145 15.97 -19.29 -17.27
CA GLY A 145 17.24 -19.49 -17.96
C GLY A 145 17.67 -20.96 -18.10
N SER A 146 17.38 -21.83 -17.12
CA SER A 146 17.76 -23.25 -17.18
C SER A 146 17.03 -23.97 -18.30
N GLN A 147 15.73 -23.71 -18.47
CA GLN A 147 14.93 -24.35 -19.52
C GLN A 147 15.37 -23.95 -20.94
N LEU A 148 15.71 -22.67 -21.12
CA LEU A 148 16.29 -22.19 -22.38
C LEU A 148 17.67 -22.82 -22.63
N TYR A 149 18.49 -22.94 -21.58
CA TYR A 149 19.80 -23.59 -21.66
C TYR A 149 19.70 -25.07 -22.05
N ASP A 150 18.77 -25.83 -21.45
CA ASP A 150 18.57 -27.25 -21.75
C ASP A 150 18.15 -27.48 -23.21
N THR A 151 17.30 -26.59 -23.73
CA THR A 151 16.92 -26.58 -25.15
C THR A 151 18.14 -26.33 -26.04
N ALA A 152 18.94 -25.30 -25.73
CA ALA A 152 20.16 -24.98 -26.49
C ALA A 152 21.19 -26.14 -26.43
N ASN A 153 21.31 -26.80 -25.28
CA ASN A 153 22.21 -27.93 -25.10
C ASN A 153 21.78 -29.16 -25.91
N THR A 154 20.47 -29.41 -25.99
CA THR A 154 19.90 -30.46 -26.86
C THR A 154 20.24 -30.20 -28.33
N ILE A 155 20.13 -28.96 -28.79
CA ILE A 155 20.49 -28.55 -30.17
C ILE A 155 22.00 -28.73 -30.43
N ALA A 156 22.85 -28.25 -29.52
CA ALA A 156 24.30 -28.40 -29.64
C ALA A 156 24.70 -29.89 -29.75
N THR A 157 24.07 -30.74 -28.96
CA THR A 157 24.26 -32.20 -29.01
C THR A 157 23.85 -32.78 -30.36
N ALA A 158 22.70 -32.36 -30.89
CA ALA A 158 22.20 -32.83 -32.19
C ALA A 158 23.09 -32.39 -33.37
N LEU A 159 23.72 -31.21 -33.31
CA LEU A 159 24.68 -30.75 -34.32
C LEU A 159 25.99 -31.56 -34.30
N GLY A 160 26.33 -32.14 -33.15
CA GLY A 160 27.57 -32.89 -32.98
C GLY A 160 28.82 -32.03 -33.22
N GLY A 161 29.91 -32.65 -33.66
CA GLY A 161 31.13 -31.93 -34.05
C GLY A 161 31.75 -31.06 -32.95
N ASN A 162 31.57 -31.41 -31.67
CA ASN A 162 31.99 -30.60 -30.51
C ASN A 162 31.28 -29.24 -30.37
N SER A 163 30.08 -29.10 -30.96
CA SER A 163 29.22 -27.95 -30.72
C SER A 163 28.87 -27.81 -29.23
N SER A 164 28.73 -26.58 -28.72
CA SER A 164 28.49 -26.32 -27.30
C SER A 164 27.68 -25.05 -27.06
N VAL A 165 27.12 -24.89 -25.85
CA VAL A 165 26.42 -23.67 -25.42
C VAL A 165 27.40 -22.72 -24.72
N ASN A 166 27.51 -21.50 -25.24
CA ASN A 166 28.35 -20.44 -24.66
C ASN A 166 27.72 -19.84 -23.39
N ALA A 167 28.49 -19.07 -22.61
CA ALA A 167 28.03 -18.43 -21.38
C ALA A 167 26.86 -17.43 -21.58
N ASN A 168 26.68 -16.90 -22.79
CA ASN A 168 25.56 -16.03 -23.16
C ASN A 168 24.35 -16.79 -23.73
N GLY A 169 24.37 -18.13 -23.70
CA GLY A 169 23.32 -19.00 -24.22
C GLY A 169 23.40 -19.29 -25.72
N ALA A 170 24.36 -18.72 -26.46
CA ALA A 170 24.50 -18.99 -27.90
C ALA A 170 25.08 -20.39 -28.16
N VAL A 171 24.51 -21.11 -29.14
CA VAL A 171 25.09 -22.37 -29.63
C VAL A 171 26.27 -22.06 -30.55
N SER A 172 27.45 -22.56 -30.21
CA SER A 172 28.64 -22.55 -31.07
C SER A 172 28.73 -23.87 -31.83
N ALA A 173 28.88 -23.79 -33.15
CA ALA A 173 29.17 -24.96 -33.98
C ALA A 173 30.66 -24.96 -34.32
N GLN A 174 31.37 -26.00 -33.92
CA GLN A 174 32.78 -26.14 -34.27
C GLN A 174 32.89 -26.82 -35.64
N ALA A 175 33.55 -26.16 -36.60
CA ALA A 175 33.81 -26.77 -37.90
C ALA A 175 34.67 -28.02 -37.72
N ILE A 176 34.27 -29.15 -38.33
CA ILE A 176 35.06 -30.39 -38.33
C ILE A 176 36.27 -30.20 -39.25
N LEU A 177 37.31 -29.55 -38.71
CA LEU A 177 38.56 -29.31 -39.43
C LEU A 177 39.27 -30.62 -39.79
N TRP A 178 39.07 -31.67 -38.99
CA TRP A 178 39.62 -33.01 -39.21
C TRP A 178 39.15 -33.66 -40.53
N LEU A 179 37.88 -33.49 -40.91
CA LEU A 179 37.36 -34.10 -42.13
C LEU A 179 37.88 -33.37 -43.36
N MET A 180 38.01 -32.04 -43.29
CA MET A 180 38.66 -31.24 -44.33
C MET A 180 40.15 -31.61 -44.47
N ALA A 181 40.89 -31.73 -43.37
CA ALA A 181 42.30 -32.12 -43.40
C ALA A 181 42.51 -33.54 -43.98
N LEU A 182 41.66 -34.50 -43.60
CA LEU A 182 41.73 -35.86 -44.12
C LEU A 182 41.37 -35.93 -45.62
N LEU A 183 40.41 -35.13 -46.07
CA LEU A 183 40.02 -35.02 -47.48
C LEU A 183 41.15 -34.40 -48.32
N GLN A 184 41.78 -33.33 -47.83
CA GLN A 184 42.94 -32.70 -48.47
C GLN A 184 44.12 -33.68 -48.56
N MET A 185 44.42 -34.45 -47.50
CA MET A 185 45.46 -35.48 -47.56
C MET A 185 45.14 -36.61 -48.56
N LYS A 186 43.88 -37.04 -48.68
CA LYS A 186 43.46 -38.04 -49.66
C LYS A 186 43.53 -37.52 -51.10
N LEU A 187 43.19 -36.26 -51.33
CA LEU A 187 43.29 -35.60 -52.62
C LEU A 187 44.76 -35.42 -53.05
N VAL A 188 45.63 -35.00 -52.13
CA VAL A 188 47.07 -34.90 -52.36
C VAL A 188 47.66 -36.26 -52.71
N LYS A 189 47.35 -37.34 -51.97
CA LYS A 189 47.84 -38.69 -52.29
C LYS A 189 47.37 -39.22 -53.66
N ARG A 190 46.17 -38.85 -54.11
CA ARG A 190 45.66 -39.22 -55.44
C ARG A 190 46.26 -38.42 -56.59
N SER A 191 46.84 -37.25 -56.30
CA SER A 191 47.46 -36.40 -57.33
C SER A 191 48.94 -36.70 -57.56
N ILE A 192 49.55 -37.57 -56.74
CA ILE A 192 50.99 -37.93 -56.79
C ILE A 192 51.18 -39.39 -57.27
N MET A 193 50.09 -40.10 -57.59
CA MET A 193 50.09 -41.40 -58.31
C MET A 193 49.58 -41.18 -59.73
#